data_AF-A0A380NKS7-F1
#
_entry.id   AF-A0A380NKS7-F1
#
_cell.length_a   1.000
_cell.length_b   1.000
_cell.length_c   1.000
_cell.angle_alpha   90.00
_cell.angle_beta   90.00
_cell.angle_gamma   90.00
#
_symmetry.space_group_name_H-M   'P 1'
#
loop_
_entity.id
_entity.type
_entity.pdbx_description
1 polymer ?
#
loop_
_entity_poly.entity_id
_entity_poly.type
_entity_poly.pdbx_seq_one_letter_code
_entity_poly.pdbx_strand_id
1 'polypeptide(L)'
;MTMQAKHWSSLIQPGITAIVGAGGKTTVLAKLVEYGGLEGQPTLVTTTTKLYESQVALWNPYYGTDFNEAEEACHKAMHRGRCAAWFSGVDGTKVTSLPAKAIDEMHMVHPKWQILVEADGAKEKWLKAPKNSEPVIPTQTNTTIGVVNLQMLGTQLTPEHVHNIEEVSAIMERPEGAVVTPSMLARLVLHPQGLFQYSRGRRILFCTGYDTVQHRIIDDFLDRLADSKLAMIVLADGYKASCEIARVLRWQ
;
A
#
# COMPACT_ATOMS: atom_id res chain seq x y z
N MET A 1 -16.73 -12.29 -15.58
CA MET A 1 -15.83 -11.50 -14.71
C MET A 1 -15.08 -10.53 -15.59
N THR A 2 -15.09 -9.23 -15.28
CA THR A 2 -14.38 -8.21 -16.08
C THR A 2 -12.87 -8.41 -15.97
N MET A 3 -12.10 -7.84 -16.91
CA MET A 3 -10.62 -7.89 -16.84
C MET A 3 -10.10 -7.24 -15.56
N GLN A 4 -10.70 -6.12 -15.14
CA GLN A 4 -10.40 -5.47 -13.87
C GLN A 4 -10.66 -6.39 -12.67
N ALA A 5 -11.83 -7.05 -12.62
CA ALA A 5 -12.11 -7.99 -11.55
C ALA A 5 -11.03 -9.07 -11.48
N LYS A 6 -10.67 -9.71 -12.61
CA LYS A 6 -9.57 -10.70 -12.63
C LYS A 6 -8.23 -10.15 -12.13
N HIS A 7 -7.88 -8.91 -12.48
CA HIS A 7 -6.63 -8.29 -12.04
C HIS A 7 -6.63 -8.04 -10.53
N TRP A 8 -7.68 -7.41 -9.99
CA TRP A 8 -7.79 -7.11 -8.57
C TRP A 8 -7.92 -8.37 -7.71
N SER A 9 -8.69 -9.37 -8.16
CA SER A 9 -8.75 -10.72 -7.58
C SER A 9 -7.38 -11.34 -7.36
N SER A 10 -6.41 -11.06 -8.25
CA SER A 10 -5.07 -11.62 -8.11
C SER A 10 -4.24 -11.05 -6.96
N LEU A 11 -4.74 -9.98 -6.32
CA LEU A 11 -4.19 -9.34 -5.13
C LEU A 11 -4.99 -9.66 -3.86
N ILE A 12 -6.15 -10.31 -4.00
CA ILE A 12 -7.03 -10.68 -2.89
C ILE A 12 -6.61 -12.05 -2.37
N GLN A 13 -6.33 -12.11 -1.07
CA GLN A 13 -5.94 -13.34 -0.38
C GLN A 13 -6.11 -13.17 1.14
N PRO A 14 -6.38 -14.25 1.88
CA PRO A 14 -6.28 -14.27 3.32
C PRO A 14 -4.88 -13.90 3.82
N GLY A 15 -4.82 -13.37 5.04
CA GLY A 15 -3.59 -12.94 5.69
C GLY A 15 -3.43 -11.43 5.75
N ILE A 16 -2.34 -10.99 6.39
CA ILE A 16 -2.01 -9.58 6.52
C ILE A 16 -1.33 -9.09 5.23
N THR A 17 -1.90 -8.05 4.64
CA THR A 17 -1.32 -7.29 3.53
C THR A 17 -0.96 -5.88 4.00
N ALA A 18 0.34 -5.62 4.13
CA ALA A 18 0.86 -4.29 4.46
C ALA A 18 1.07 -3.45 3.20
N ILE A 19 0.54 -2.23 3.18
CA ILE A 19 0.66 -1.29 2.06
C ILE A 19 1.60 -0.16 2.49
N VAL A 20 2.71 0.00 1.78
CA VAL A 20 3.78 0.96 2.08
C VAL A 20 4.08 1.85 0.88
N GLY A 21 4.84 2.92 1.07
CA GLY A 21 5.24 3.81 -0.02
C GLY A 21 4.32 5.02 -0.16
N ALA A 22 4.13 5.50 -1.39
CA ALA A 22 3.51 6.79 -1.66
C ALA A 22 2.75 6.78 -2.99
N GLY A 23 1.92 7.80 -3.22
CA GLY A 23 1.28 7.97 -4.52
C GLY A 23 0.11 7.05 -4.82
N GLY A 24 -0.69 6.64 -3.82
CA GLY A 24 -1.94 5.91 -4.09
C GLY A 24 -2.29 4.78 -3.12
N LYS A 25 -1.59 4.64 -1.99
CA LYS A 25 -1.85 3.59 -1.00
C LYS A 25 -3.32 3.45 -0.61
N THR A 26 -3.96 4.56 -0.22
CA THR A 26 -5.37 4.56 0.16
C THR A 26 -6.30 4.18 -1.01
N THR A 27 -5.92 4.51 -2.25
CA THR A 27 -6.64 4.06 -3.46
C THR A 27 -6.53 2.54 -3.63
N VAL A 28 -5.31 2.00 -3.53
CA VAL A 28 -5.06 0.55 -3.59
C VAL A 28 -5.84 -0.16 -2.49
N LEU A 29 -5.80 0.36 -1.25
CA LEU A 29 -6.55 -0.18 -0.13
C LEU A 29 -8.06 -0.20 -0.41
N ALA A 30 -8.63 0.93 -0.85
CA ALA A 30 -10.05 1.03 -1.15
C ALA A 30 -10.48 0.07 -2.26
N LYS A 31 -9.66 -0.10 -3.30
CA LYS A 31 -9.91 -1.06 -4.38
C LYS A 31 -9.82 -2.51 -3.90
N LEU A 32 -8.87 -2.85 -3.03
CA LEU A 32 -8.80 -4.18 -2.42
C LEU A 32 -10.04 -4.48 -1.57
N VAL A 33 -10.55 -3.49 -0.83
CA VAL A 33 -11.83 -3.62 -0.10
C VAL A 33 -13.01 -3.83 -1.06
N GLU A 34 -13.10 -3.01 -2.10
CA GLU A 34 -14.17 -3.08 -3.11
C GLU A 34 -14.22 -4.48 -3.77
N TYR A 35 -13.10 -4.91 -4.35
CA TYR A 35 -13.04 -6.20 -5.05
C TYR A 35 -13.07 -7.39 -4.08
N GLY A 36 -12.51 -7.26 -2.86
CA GLY A 36 -12.62 -8.28 -1.82
C GLY A 36 -14.07 -8.54 -1.42
N GLY A 37 -14.87 -7.47 -1.30
CA GLY A 37 -16.31 -7.56 -1.09
C GLY A 37 -17.05 -8.27 -2.23
N LEU A 38 -16.66 -8.01 -3.49
CA LEU A 38 -17.24 -8.69 -4.66
C LEU A 38 -16.92 -10.20 -4.69
N GLU A 39 -15.81 -10.63 -4.10
CA GLU A 39 -15.44 -12.04 -3.95
C GLU A 39 -15.95 -12.69 -2.66
N GLY A 40 -16.60 -11.92 -1.79
CA GLY A 40 -17.04 -12.39 -0.47
C GLY A 40 -15.88 -12.66 0.49
N GLN A 41 -14.69 -12.11 0.24
CA GLN A 41 -13.52 -12.24 1.12
C GLN A 41 -13.74 -11.42 2.40
N PRO A 42 -13.76 -12.06 3.60
CA PRO A 42 -13.80 -11.34 4.86
C PRO A 42 -12.59 -10.40 4.97
N THR A 43 -12.85 -9.10 5.05
CA THR A 43 -11.82 -8.06 4.93
C THR A 43 -11.88 -7.12 6.12
N LEU A 44 -10.74 -6.94 6.80
CA LEU A 44 -10.52 -5.97 7.85
C LEU A 44 -9.55 -4.89 7.36
N VAL A 45 -9.90 -3.62 7.56
CA VAL A 45 -9.02 -2.48 7.33
C VAL A 45 -8.49 -1.94 8.65
N THR A 46 -7.19 -1.64 8.69
CA THR A 46 -6.55 -0.93 9.79
C THR A 46 -5.31 -0.15 9.31
N THR A 47 -4.58 0.45 10.25
CA THR A 47 -3.38 1.24 9.99
C THR A 47 -2.40 1.13 11.16
N THR A 48 -1.11 1.20 10.86
CA THR A 48 -0.05 1.40 11.88
C THR A 48 0.46 2.84 11.91
N THR A 49 -0.08 3.73 11.05
CA THR A 49 0.21 5.17 11.01
C THR A 49 -1.07 6.02 11.16
N LYS A 50 -0.95 7.34 11.27
CA LYS A 50 -2.11 8.24 11.28
C LYS A 50 -2.66 8.43 9.86
N LEU A 51 -3.95 8.16 9.65
CA LEU A 51 -4.71 8.46 8.41
C LEU A 51 -5.76 9.53 8.68
N TYR A 52 -6.26 10.21 7.66
CA TYR A 52 -7.41 11.09 7.86
C TYR A 52 -8.69 10.25 8.10
N GLU A 53 -9.51 10.68 9.06
CA GLU A 53 -10.77 10.01 9.41
C GLU A 53 -11.71 9.93 8.20
N SER A 54 -11.75 10.99 7.39
CA SER A 54 -12.54 11.05 6.16
C SER A 54 -12.19 9.99 5.12
N GLN A 55 -10.99 9.40 5.18
CA GLN A 55 -10.57 8.33 4.29
C GLN A 55 -11.15 6.96 4.67
N VAL A 56 -11.56 6.79 5.93
CA VAL A 56 -11.98 5.49 6.48
C VAL A 56 -13.43 5.51 6.99
N ALA A 57 -14.02 6.69 7.15
CA ALA A 57 -15.39 6.89 7.66
C ALA A 57 -16.44 6.05 6.93
N LEU A 58 -16.28 5.85 5.61
CA LEU A 58 -17.18 5.05 4.78
C LEU A 58 -17.29 3.58 5.22
N TRP A 59 -16.29 3.06 5.95
CA TRP A 59 -16.29 1.70 6.47
C TRP A 59 -16.92 1.57 7.86
N ASN A 60 -17.44 2.67 8.42
CA ASN A 60 -18.04 2.75 9.76
C ASN A 60 -17.17 2.04 10.81
N PRO A 61 -15.96 2.56 11.09
CA PRO A 61 -14.98 1.85 11.89
C PRO A 61 -15.39 1.69 13.36
N TYR A 62 -14.88 0.64 13.99
CA TYR A 62 -14.81 0.57 15.45
C TYR A 62 -13.56 1.32 15.93
N TYR A 63 -13.76 2.20 16.91
CA TYR A 63 -12.72 2.96 17.58
C TYR A 63 -12.58 2.46 19.02
N GLY A 64 -11.48 1.79 19.31
CA GLY A 64 -11.22 1.23 20.63
C GLY A 64 -9.99 0.32 20.64
N THR A 65 -9.54 -0.01 21.85
CA THR A 65 -8.35 -0.86 22.06
C THR A 65 -8.69 -2.22 22.67
N ASP A 66 -9.94 -2.45 23.07
CA ASP A 66 -10.38 -3.76 23.54
C ASP A 66 -10.50 -4.73 22.35
N PHE A 67 -9.82 -5.87 22.46
CA PHE A 67 -9.76 -6.85 21.38
C PHE A 67 -11.11 -7.53 21.15
N ASN A 68 -11.83 -7.89 22.21
CA ASN A 68 -13.09 -8.64 22.10
C ASN A 68 -14.19 -7.77 21.50
N GLU A 69 -14.29 -6.51 21.93
CA GLU A 69 -15.22 -5.55 21.34
C GLU A 69 -14.89 -5.29 19.86
N ALA A 70 -13.61 -5.16 19.52
CA ALA A 70 -13.18 -4.98 18.13
C ALA A 70 -13.53 -6.19 17.26
N GLU A 71 -13.25 -7.40 17.74
CA GLU A 71 -13.58 -8.66 17.08
C GLU A 71 -15.10 -8.78 16.84
N GLU A 72 -15.92 -8.51 17.85
CA GLU A 72 -17.39 -8.54 17.73
C GLU A 72 -17.87 -7.50 16.69
N ALA A 73 -17.35 -6.28 16.74
CA ALA A 73 -17.67 -5.24 15.78
C ALA A 73 -17.28 -5.63 14.34
N CYS A 74 -16.12 -6.27 14.16
CA CYS A 74 -15.65 -6.77 12.88
C CYS A 74 -16.59 -7.85 12.32
N HIS A 75 -16.95 -8.85 13.14
CA HIS A 75 -17.91 -9.88 12.74
C HIS A 75 -19.26 -9.27 12.33
N LYS A 76 -19.79 -8.33 13.13
CA LYS A 76 -21.06 -7.66 12.84
C LYS A 76 -21.03 -6.87 11.52
N ALA A 77 -19.90 -6.27 11.18
CA ALA A 77 -19.71 -5.60 9.89
C ALA A 77 -19.73 -6.59 8.73
N MET A 78 -18.94 -7.66 8.83
CA MET A 78 -18.83 -8.72 7.82
C MET A 78 -20.14 -9.48 7.59
N HIS A 79 -20.88 -9.80 8.66
CA HIS A 79 -22.21 -10.42 8.55
C HIS A 79 -23.24 -9.55 7.80
N ARG A 80 -23.03 -8.22 7.77
CA ARG A 80 -23.85 -7.29 6.99
C ARG A 80 -23.34 -7.11 5.56
N GLY A 81 -22.39 -7.93 5.11
CA GLY A 81 -21.79 -7.85 3.78
C GLY A 81 -20.87 -6.64 3.60
N ARG A 82 -20.35 -6.07 4.69
CA ARG A 82 -19.43 -4.91 4.66
C ARG A 82 -18.03 -5.34 5.08
N CYS A 83 -17.00 -4.62 4.67
CA CYS A 83 -15.70 -4.77 5.31
C CYS A 83 -15.77 -4.32 6.78
N ALA A 84 -14.91 -4.91 7.61
CA ALA A 84 -14.64 -4.41 8.94
C ALA A 84 -13.56 -3.33 8.89
N ALA A 85 -13.57 -2.41 9.85
CA ALA A 85 -12.51 -1.43 10.04
C ALA A 85 -12.27 -1.21 11.54
N TRP A 86 -11.01 -1.24 11.96
CA TRP A 86 -10.63 -1.14 13.38
C TRP A 86 -9.44 -0.20 13.56
N PHE A 87 -9.62 0.79 14.43
CA PHE A 87 -8.62 1.79 14.82
C PHE A 87 -8.65 2.00 16.34
N SER A 88 -7.59 2.54 16.92
CA SER A 88 -7.56 2.78 18.38
C SER A 88 -8.40 3.98 18.82
N GLY A 89 -8.72 4.90 17.91
CA GLY A 89 -9.39 6.16 18.22
C GLY A 89 -9.29 7.20 17.10
N VAL A 90 -9.71 8.42 17.41
CA VAL A 90 -9.61 9.61 16.56
C VAL A 90 -8.98 10.76 17.35
N ASP A 91 -7.98 11.40 16.77
CA ASP A 91 -7.26 12.57 17.29
C ASP A 91 -7.39 13.71 16.27
N GLY A 92 -8.30 14.64 16.55
CA GLY A 92 -8.69 15.71 15.63
C GLY A 92 -9.32 15.15 14.35
N THR A 93 -8.63 15.31 13.21
CA THR A 93 -9.08 14.80 11.90
C THR A 93 -8.42 13.50 11.50
N LYS A 94 -7.62 12.88 12.39
CA LYS A 94 -6.86 11.67 12.07
C LYS A 94 -7.23 10.50 12.95
N VAL A 95 -7.35 9.31 12.37
CA VAL A 95 -7.44 8.07 13.13
C VAL A 95 -6.10 7.73 13.77
N THR A 96 -6.13 7.17 14.96
CA THR A 96 -4.95 6.68 15.66
C THR A 96 -4.71 5.20 15.35
N SER A 97 -3.44 4.82 15.26
CA SER A 97 -3.05 3.47 14.85
C SER A 97 -3.18 2.45 15.97
N LEU A 98 -3.28 1.17 15.57
CA LEU A 98 -3.16 0.04 16.47
C LEU A 98 -1.70 -0.40 16.60
N PRO A 99 -1.30 -0.97 17.75
CA PRO A 99 -0.02 -1.65 17.83
C PRO A 99 0.00 -2.86 16.90
N ALA A 100 1.12 -3.10 16.24
CA ALA A 100 1.32 -4.24 15.33
C ALA A 100 0.89 -5.59 15.95
N LYS A 101 1.13 -5.76 17.26
CA LYS A 101 0.76 -6.95 18.02
C LYS A 101 -0.75 -7.25 17.98
N ALA A 102 -1.60 -6.23 18.08
CA ALA A 102 -3.07 -6.44 18.05
C ALA A 102 -3.53 -6.91 16.66
N ILE A 103 -2.87 -6.45 15.60
CA ILE A 103 -3.13 -6.88 14.22
C ILE A 103 -2.66 -8.34 14.02
N ASP A 104 -1.48 -8.67 14.55
CA ASP A 104 -0.96 -10.05 14.54
C ASP A 104 -1.89 -11.01 15.31
N GLU A 105 -2.40 -10.60 16.47
CA GLU A 105 -3.39 -11.35 17.27
C GLU A 105 -4.69 -11.59 16.49
N MET A 106 -5.24 -10.55 15.84
CA MET A 106 -6.44 -10.67 15.01
C MET A 106 -6.23 -11.66 13.85
N HIS A 107 -5.05 -11.64 13.21
CA HIS A 107 -4.72 -12.60 12.16
C HIS A 107 -4.63 -14.04 12.68
N MET A 108 -4.06 -14.26 13.87
CA MET A 108 -3.95 -15.60 14.45
C MET A 108 -5.31 -16.22 14.76
N VAL A 109 -6.26 -15.42 15.25
CA VAL A 109 -7.64 -15.87 15.51
C VAL A 109 -8.40 -16.07 14.19
N HIS A 110 -8.21 -15.17 13.22
CA HIS A 110 -8.92 -15.17 11.94
C HIS A 110 -7.98 -15.32 10.73
N PRO A 111 -7.33 -16.48 10.55
CA PRO A 111 -6.33 -16.67 9.48
C PRO A 111 -6.94 -16.62 8.07
N LYS A 112 -8.27 -16.71 7.96
CA LYS A 112 -9.01 -16.61 6.69
C LYS A 112 -9.39 -15.17 6.31
N TRP A 113 -9.22 -14.20 7.20
CA TRP A 113 -9.49 -12.80 6.87
C TRP A 113 -8.35 -12.21 6.07
N GLN A 114 -8.69 -11.31 5.15
CA GLN A 114 -7.73 -10.40 4.54
C GLN A 114 -7.63 -9.17 5.45
N ILE A 115 -6.46 -8.93 6.01
CA ILE A 115 -6.23 -7.78 6.90
C ILE A 115 -5.36 -6.78 6.16
N LEU A 116 -5.97 -5.69 5.71
CA LEU A 116 -5.33 -4.61 4.97
C LEU A 116 -4.80 -3.56 5.95
N VAL A 117 -3.48 -3.30 5.89
CA VAL A 117 -2.80 -2.38 6.79
C VAL A 117 -2.12 -1.29 5.99
N GLU A 118 -2.55 -0.04 6.11
CA GLU A 118 -1.72 1.08 5.63
C GLU A 118 -0.60 1.30 6.66
N ALA A 119 0.65 1.04 6.26
CA ALA A 119 1.75 0.88 7.20
C ALA A 119 2.68 2.11 7.31
N ASP A 120 2.44 3.16 6.51
CA ASP A 120 3.20 4.40 6.58
C ASP A 120 2.49 5.67 6.10
N GLY A 121 2.90 6.80 6.69
CA GLY A 121 2.47 8.12 6.25
C GLY A 121 3.24 8.57 5.01
N ALA A 122 2.55 9.12 4.01
CA ALA A 122 3.19 9.74 2.85
C ALA A 122 2.79 11.21 2.61
N LYS A 123 1.85 11.76 3.40
CA LYS A 123 1.37 13.16 3.26
C LYS A 123 0.98 13.53 1.82
N GLU A 124 0.27 12.62 1.15
CA GLU A 124 -0.21 12.78 -0.24
C GLU A 124 0.91 12.94 -1.31
N LYS A 125 2.16 12.68 -0.93
CA LYS A 125 3.31 12.68 -1.84
C LYS A 125 3.27 11.47 -2.79
N TRP A 126 4.03 11.55 -3.87
CA TRP A 126 4.10 10.54 -4.94
C TRP A 126 5.18 9.49 -4.70
N LEU A 127 6.25 9.90 -4.04
CA LEU A 127 7.41 9.06 -3.75
C LEU A 127 7.82 9.20 -2.29
N LYS A 128 8.41 8.15 -1.72
CA LYS A 128 9.05 8.23 -0.41
C LYS A 128 10.12 7.17 -0.21
N ALA A 129 10.96 7.40 0.79
CA ALA A 129 11.79 6.38 1.42
C ALA A 129 11.35 6.14 2.87
N PRO A 130 11.48 4.92 3.40
CA PRO A 130 11.35 4.64 4.82
C PRO A 130 12.32 5.45 5.69
N LYS A 131 11.98 5.59 6.96
CA LYS A 131 12.88 6.06 8.03
C LYS A 131 13.24 4.90 8.93
N ASN A 132 14.17 5.10 9.86
CA ASN A 132 14.51 4.06 10.85
C ASN A 132 13.31 3.66 11.75
N SER A 133 12.29 4.51 11.84
CA SER A 133 11.12 4.31 12.69
C SER A 133 9.83 3.93 11.95
N GLU A 134 9.80 3.96 10.62
CA GLU A 134 8.61 3.66 9.79
C GLU A 134 8.99 3.10 8.42
N PRO A 135 8.18 2.22 7.80
CA PRO A 135 6.88 1.69 8.25
C PRO A 135 6.95 0.75 9.45
N VAL A 136 5.87 0.73 10.23
CA VAL A 136 5.63 -0.30 11.25
C VAL A 136 4.82 -1.42 10.60
N ILE A 137 5.48 -2.53 10.27
CA ILE A 137 4.86 -3.68 9.60
C ILE A 137 4.56 -4.79 10.62
N PRO A 138 3.32 -5.29 10.71
CA PRO A 138 2.98 -6.43 11.58
C PRO A 138 3.85 -7.66 11.31
N THR A 139 4.21 -8.40 12.36
CA THR A 139 5.22 -9.45 12.24
C THR A 139 4.76 -10.64 11.42
N GLN A 140 3.44 -10.89 11.40
CA GLN A 140 2.77 -11.95 10.66
C GLN A 140 2.38 -11.54 9.22
N THR A 141 2.88 -10.41 8.72
CA THR A 141 2.62 -9.93 7.35
C THR A 141 2.98 -10.97 6.29
N ASN A 142 1.98 -11.42 5.53
CA ASN A 142 2.13 -12.40 4.46
C ASN A 142 2.50 -11.74 3.13
N THR A 143 2.05 -10.51 2.90
CA THR A 143 2.31 -9.75 1.66
C THR A 143 2.56 -8.29 1.96
N THR A 144 3.56 -7.71 1.30
CA THR A 144 3.83 -6.27 1.30
C THR A 144 3.61 -5.72 -0.11
N ILE A 145 2.70 -4.77 -0.24
CA ILE A 145 2.48 -3.99 -1.47
C ILE A 145 3.22 -2.66 -1.31
N GLY A 146 4.28 -2.46 -2.09
CA GLY A 146 4.99 -1.18 -2.18
C GLY A 146 4.38 -0.34 -3.30
N VAL A 147 3.87 0.84 -2.96
CA VAL A 147 3.23 1.76 -3.91
C VAL A 147 4.19 2.86 -4.31
N VAL A 148 4.29 3.11 -5.62
CA VAL A 148 4.98 4.26 -6.20
C VAL A 148 4.09 4.89 -7.28
N ASN A 149 4.14 6.20 -7.41
CA ASN A 149 3.52 6.91 -8.54
C ASN A 149 4.55 7.14 -9.65
N LEU A 150 4.25 6.62 -10.84
CA LEU A 150 5.13 6.72 -12.01
C LEU A 150 5.28 8.14 -12.55
N GLN A 151 4.37 9.08 -12.25
CA GLN A 151 4.52 10.52 -12.56
C GLN A 151 5.82 11.12 -12.02
N MET A 152 6.42 10.47 -11.03
CA MET A 152 7.74 10.85 -10.54
C MET A 152 8.81 10.75 -11.65
N LEU A 153 8.70 9.82 -12.60
CA LEU A 153 9.61 9.69 -13.73
C LEU A 153 9.56 10.94 -14.63
N GLY A 154 10.71 11.58 -14.80
CA GLY A 154 10.81 12.86 -15.52
C GLY A 154 10.47 14.09 -14.67
N THR A 155 10.06 13.90 -13.41
CA THR A 155 9.79 14.97 -12.45
C THR A 155 11.01 15.18 -11.53
N GLN A 156 11.17 16.41 -11.02
CA GLN A 156 12.27 16.75 -10.11
C GLN A 156 12.04 16.19 -8.70
N LEU A 157 13.11 15.72 -8.07
CA LEU A 157 13.13 15.36 -6.65
C LEU A 157 12.93 16.62 -5.79
N THR A 158 11.70 16.89 -5.37
CA THR A 158 11.39 18.04 -4.52
C THR A 158 10.54 17.63 -3.31
N PRO A 159 10.59 18.36 -2.18
CA PRO A 159 9.71 18.15 -1.03
C PRO A 159 8.20 18.26 -1.36
N GLU A 160 7.86 18.85 -2.50
CA GLU A 160 6.49 18.91 -3.02
C GLU A 160 5.96 17.53 -3.43
N HIS A 161 6.80 16.69 -4.05
CA HIS A 161 6.40 15.37 -4.57
C HIS A 161 6.95 14.21 -3.75
N VAL A 162 7.94 14.45 -2.89
CA VAL A 162 8.69 13.43 -2.16
C VAL A 162 8.53 13.61 -0.65
N HIS A 163 8.17 12.52 0.03
CA HIS A 163 8.24 12.46 1.49
C HIS A 163 9.58 11.85 1.91
N ASN A 164 10.25 12.41 2.93
CA ASN A 164 11.60 12.01 3.35
C ASN A 164 12.63 12.20 2.22
N ILE A 165 12.77 13.46 1.78
CA ILE A 165 13.57 13.82 0.59
C ILE A 165 15.04 13.50 0.79
N GLU A 166 15.56 13.64 2.01
CA GLU A 166 16.95 13.37 2.36
C GLU A 166 17.26 11.88 2.17
N GLU A 167 16.39 10.99 2.68
CA GLU A 167 16.54 9.55 2.52
C GLU A 167 16.40 9.12 1.04
N VAL A 168 15.43 9.69 0.31
CA VAL A 168 15.28 9.41 -1.13
C VAL A 168 16.51 9.87 -1.92
N SER A 169 17.02 11.06 -1.64
CA SER A 169 18.19 11.64 -2.30
C SER A 169 19.44 10.80 -2.04
N ALA A 170 19.62 10.35 -0.80
CA ALA A 170 20.72 9.47 -0.42
C ALA A 170 20.65 8.12 -1.17
N ILE A 171 19.47 7.48 -1.21
CA ILE A 171 19.29 6.20 -1.90
C ILE A 171 19.46 6.35 -3.41
N MET A 172 18.97 7.44 -4.00
CA MET A 172 19.10 7.69 -5.43
C MET A 172 20.50 8.19 -5.83
N GLU A 173 21.33 8.56 -4.86
CA GLU A 173 22.65 9.20 -5.04
C GLU A 173 22.57 10.47 -5.91
N ARG A 174 21.53 11.27 -5.68
CA ARG A 174 21.26 12.51 -6.43
C ARG A 174 20.71 13.58 -5.50
N PRO A 175 21.07 14.86 -5.72
CA PRO A 175 20.56 15.96 -4.90
C PRO A 175 19.09 16.26 -5.19
N GLU A 176 18.46 17.02 -4.29
CA GLU A 176 17.19 17.70 -4.52
C GLU A 176 17.26 18.50 -5.85
N GLY A 177 16.16 18.51 -6.60
CA GLY A 177 16.05 19.13 -7.92
C GLY A 177 16.48 18.24 -9.09
N ALA A 178 17.15 17.10 -8.83
CA ALA A 178 17.49 16.17 -9.90
C ALA A 178 16.24 15.54 -10.53
N VAL A 179 16.24 15.41 -11.86
CA VAL A 179 15.16 14.74 -12.60
C VAL A 179 15.23 13.23 -12.35
N VAL A 180 14.12 12.65 -11.90
CA VAL A 180 14.05 11.21 -11.61
C VAL A 180 14.05 10.42 -12.91
N THR A 181 15.05 9.55 -13.04
CA THR A 181 15.19 8.61 -14.15
C THR A 181 14.66 7.23 -13.78
N PRO A 182 14.39 6.35 -14.76
CA PRO A 182 14.07 4.94 -14.50
C PRO A 182 15.09 4.25 -13.59
N SER A 183 16.39 4.52 -13.79
CA SER A 183 17.45 3.98 -12.94
C SER A 183 17.35 4.41 -11.48
N MET A 184 17.00 5.67 -11.23
CA MET A 184 16.86 6.20 -9.88
C MET A 184 15.65 5.58 -9.17
N LEU A 185 14.52 5.48 -9.86
CA LEU A 185 13.31 4.87 -9.29
C LEU A 185 13.52 3.38 -9.03
N ALA A 186 14.13 2.64 -9.97
CA ALA A 186 14.46 1.22 -9.77
C ALA A 186 15.42 1.03 -8.59
N ARG A 187 16.42 1.93 -8.43
CA ARG A 187 17.29 1.92 -7.27
C ARG A 187 16.50 2.10 -5.98
N LEU A 188 15.59 3.06 -5.88
CA LEU A 188 14.75 3.22 -4.69
C LEU A 188 13.90 1.97 -4.38
N VAL A 189 13.35 1.32 -5.42
CA VAL A 189 12.55 0.09 -5.24
C VAL A 189 13.40 -1.06 -4.68
N LEU A 190 14.61 -1.24 -5.22
CA LEU A 190 15.46 -2.40 -4.93
C LEU A 190 16.44 -2.19 -3.79
N HIS A 191 16.70 -0.95 -3.37
CA HIS A 191 17.69 -0.64 -2.35
C HIS A 191 17.31 -1.27 -1.00
N PRO A 192 18.28 -1.78 -0.21
CA PRO A 192 18.01 -2.36 1.10
C PRO A 192 17.32 -1.40 2.09
N GLN A 193 17.56 -0.09 1.95
CA GLN A 193 16.89 0.97 2.72
C GLN A 193 15.75 1.65 1.94
N GLY A 194 15.36 1.07 0.80
CA GLY A 194 14.37 1.60 -0.12
C GLY A 194 12.94 1.17 0.21
N LEU A 195 12.08 1.17 -0.80
CA LEU A 195 10.64 0.93 -0.69
C LEU A 195 10.28 -0.32 0.15
N PHE A 196 11.10 -1.36 0.04
CA PHE A 196 10.86 -2.66 0.68
C PHE A 196 11.74 -2.95 1.91
N GLN A 197 12.39 -1.94 2.51
CA GLN A 197 13.35 -2.12 3.63
C GLN A 197 12.84 -3.04 4.75
N TYR A 198 11.61 -2.81 5.24
CA TYR A 198 11.02 -3.60 6.34
C TYR A 198 10.00 -4.62 5.87
N SER A 199 9.86 -4.79 4.55
CA SER A 199 8.85 -5.66 3.97
C SER A 199 8.95 -7.09 4.48
N ARG A 200 7.79 -7.72 4.58
CA ARG A 200 7.65 -9.12 5.00
C ARG A 200 6.80 -9.88 3.99
N GLY A 201 7.09 -11.18 3.90
CA GLY A 201 6.42 -12.09 2.99
C GLY A 201 6.60 -11.72 1.53
N ARG A 202 5.55 -11.95 0.74
CA ARG A 202 5.55 -11.72 -0.71
C ARG A 202 5.62 -10.22 -1.01
N ARG A 203 6.52 -9.79 -1.89
CA ARG A 203 6.65 -8.38 -2.30
C ARG A 203 5.96 -8.14 -3.64
N ILE A 204 5.07 -7.16 -3.67
CA ILE A 204 4.37 -6.72 -4.89
C ILE A 204 4.65 -5.23 -5.07
N LEU A 205 5.15 -4.84 -6.23
CA LEU A 205 5.27 -3.43 -6.60
C LEU A 205 3.97 -3.01 -7.29
N PHE A 206 3.34 -1.96 -6.78
CA PHE A 206 2.15 -1.38 -7.38
C PHE A 206 2.47 0.03 -7.87
N CYS A 207 2.42 0.22 -9.18
CA CYS A 207 2.75 1.45 -9.86
C CYS A 207 1.46 2.15 -10.30
N THR A 208 1.17 3.31 -9.74
CA THR A 208 0.07 4.19 -10.15
C THR A 208 0.52 5.21 -11.20
N GLY A 209 -0.43 5.84 -11.90
CA GLY A 209 -0.15 6.86 -12.90
C GLY A 209 0.55 6.31 -14.15
N TYR A 210 0.31 5.05 -14.50
CA TYR A 210 0.93 4.42 -15.67
C TYR A 210 0.62 5.16 -16.98
N ASP A 211 -0.62 5.63 -17.13
CA ASP A 211 -1.11 6.43 -18.26
C ASP A 211 -0.43 7.79 -18.45
N THR A 212 0.36 8.24 -17.48
CA THR A 212 0.96 9.59 -17.49
C THR A 212 2.41 9.64 -17.94
N VAL A 213 3.00 8.47 -18.22
CA VAL A 213 4.41 8.34 -18.57
C VAL A 213 4.53 7.62 -19.91
N GLN A 214 5.48 8.03 -20.74
CA GLN A 214 5.71 7.39 -22.03
C GLN A 214 6.16 5.93 -21.85
N HIS A 215 5.59 5.01 -22.64
CA HIS A 215 5.87 3.57 -22.58
C HIS A 215 7.36 3.24 -22.55
N ARG A 216 8.19 3.89 -23.37
CA ARG A 216 9.65 3.66 -23.41
C ARG A 216 10.34 3.89 -22.06
N ILE A 217 9.89 4.88 -21.29
CA ILE A 217 10.45 5.18 -19.97
C ILE A 217 10.02 4.10 -18.96
N ILE A 218 8.79 3.60 -19.09
CA ILE A 218 8.29 2.50 -18.28
C ILE A 218 9.03 1.19 -18.61
N ASP A 219 9.28 0.90 -19.89
CA ASP A 219 10.02 -0.30 -20.29
C ASP A 219 11.46 -0.27 -19.73
N ASP A 220 12.18 0.86 -19.83
CA ASP A 220 13.51 1.02 -19.19
C ASP A 220 13.45 0.85 -17.66
N PHE A 221 12.36 1.28 -17.02
CA PHE A 221 12.16 1.05 -15.58
C PHE A 221 11.94 -0.44 -15.28
N LEU A 222 11.11 -1.12 -16.06
CA LEU A 222 10.79 -2.53 -15.89
C LEU A 222 12.00 -3.44 -16.17
N ASP A 223 12.80 -3.13 -17.19
CA ASP A 223 14.02 -3.87 -17.54
C ASP A 223 14.99 -3.90 -16.35
N ARG A 224 15.08 -2.81 -15.60
CA ARG A 224 15.92 -2.72 -14.38
C ARG A 224 15.38 -3.49 -13.19
N LEU A 225 14.11 -3.90 -13.24
CA LEU A 225 13.46 -4.71 -12.22
C LEU A 225 13.39 -6.20 -12.61
N ALA A 226 13.89 -6.58 -13.81
CA ALA A 226 13.73 -7.93 -14.35
C ALA A 226 14.27 -9.03 -13.44
N ASP A 227 15.44 -8.83 -12.84
CA ASP A 227 16.08 -9.80 -11.94
C ASP A 227 15.69 -9.60 -10.46
N SER A 228 14.65 -8.82 -10.20
CA SER A 228 14.22 -8.54 -8.83
C SER A 228 13.47 -9.72 -8.21
N LYS A 229 13.54 -9.83 -6.88
CA LYS A 229 12.75 -10.80 -6.10
C LYS A 229 11.30 -10.35 -5.85
N LEU A 230 10.76 -9.52 -6.75
CA LEU A 230 9.36 -9.08 -6.69
C LEU A 230 8.49 -10.20 -7.25
N ALA A 231 7.45 -10.57 -6.53
CA ALA A 231 6.55 -11.64 -6.98
C ALA A 231 5.56 -11.16 -8.05
N MET A 232 5.38 -9.84 -8.15
CA MET A 232 4.48 -9.20 -9.12
C MET A 232 4.80 -7.71 -9.24
N ILE A 233 4.64 -7.16 -10.45
CA ILE A 233 4.58 -5.72 -10.70
C ILE A 233 3.21 -5.43 -11.31
N VAL A 234 2.49 -4.47 -10.74
CA VAL A 234 1.17 -4.03 -11.19
C VAL A 234 1.30 -2.62 -11.74
N LEU A 235 0.84 -2.40 -12.97
CA LEU A 235 0.76 -1.07 -13.59
C LEU A 235 -0.71 -0.66 -13.67
N ALA A 236 -1.05 0.46 -13.05
CA ALA A 236 -2.40 0.97 -12.98
C ALA A 236 -2.51 2.40 -13.49
N ASP A 237 -3.55 2.64 -14.28
CA ASP A 237 -3.93 3.96 -14.79
C ASP A 237 -4.74 4.70 -13.73
N GLY A 238 -4.70 6.04 -13.77
CA GLY A 238 -5.57 6.89 -12.97
C GLY A 238 -5.40 6.79 -11.44
N TYR A 239 -6.36 7.38 -10.72
CA TYR A 239 -6.36 7.47 -9.25
C TYR A 239 -7.77 7.37 -8.69
N LYS A 240 -7.88 6.96 -7.41
CA LYS A 240 -9.17 6.84 -6.71
C LYS A 240 -10.15 5.99 -7.53
N ALA A 241 -11.28 6.58 -7.92
CA ALA A 241 -12.34 5.89 -8.65
C ALA A 241 -11.91 5.43 -10.05
N SER A 242 -11.02 6.16 -10.73
CA SER A 242 -10.51 5.80 -12.06
C SER A 242 -9.32 4.84 -12.02
N CYS A 243 -8.92 4.36 -10.83
CA CYS A 243 -7.78 3.47 -10.72
C CYS A 243 -8.10 2.09 -11.29
N GLU A 244 -7.47 1.77 -12.42
CA GLU A 244 -7.67 0.54 -13.17
C GLU A 244 -6.33 -0.15 -13.46
N ILE A 245 -6.25 -1.46 -13.21
CA ILE A 245 -5.04 -2.21 -13.49
C ILE A 245 -4.96 -2.48 -14.99
N ALA A 246 -4.02 -1.83 -15.66
CA ALA A 246 -3.76 -1.98 -17.09
C ALA A 246 -2.93 -3.24 -17.37
N ARG A 247 -1.92 -3.53 -16.54
CA ARG A 247 -1.01 -4.66 -16.75
C ARG A 247 -0.56 -5.28 -15.44
N VAL A 248 -0.49 -6.61 -15.42
CA VAL A 248 0.09 -7.40 -14.32
C VAL A 248 1.25 -8.21 -14.87
N LEU A 249 2.43 -8.00 -14.30
CA LEU A 249 3.66 -8.71 -14.62
C LEU A 249 4.00 -9.67 -13.50
N ARG A 250 4.32 -10.91 -13.85
CA ARG A 250 4.76 -11.94 -12.90
C ARG A 250 6.06 -12.53 -13.45
N TRP A 251 7.09 -12.56 -12.61
CA TRP A 251 8.31 -13.29 -12.92
C TRP A 251 8.08 -14.77 -12.58
N GLN A 252 8.55 -15.66 -13.45
CA GLN A 252 8.51 -17.11 -13.24
C GLN A 252 9.62 -17.55 -12.29
#